data_AF-A0A662QZQ8-F1
#
_entry.id   AF-A0A662QZQ8-F1
#
_cell.length_a   1.000
_cell.length_b   1.000
_cell.length_c   1.000
_cell.angle_alpha   90.00
_cell.angle_beta   90.00
_cell.angle_gamma   90.00
#
_symmetry.space_group_name_H-M   'P 1'
#
loop_
_entity.id
_entity.type
_entity.pdbx_description
1 polymer ?
#
loop_
_entity_poly.entity_id
_entity_poly.type
_entity_poly.pdbx_seq_one_letter_code
_entity_poly.pdbx_strand_id
1 'polypeptide(L)'
;MKEDYETPFKLAKKYMVWVSRSGLLHELTSIELKGRTVIMHSKCGQILKASNSRRSRAARWLRHKWYYKPCKRCKIPDERLKSFGGRMLRKV
;
A
#
# COMPACT_ATOMS: atom_id res chain seq x y z
N MET A 1 -8.66 19.81 2.53
CA MET A 1 -9.15 18.73 1.65
C MET A 1 -8.94 17.39 2.36
N LYS A 2 -10.00 16.61 2.60
CA LYS A 2 -9.92 15.34 3.34
C LYS A 2 -9.28 14.23 2.48
N GLU A 3 -8.23 13.56 2.98
CA GLU A 3 -7.58 12.40 2.33
C GLU A 3 -8.53 11.19 2.15
N ASP A 4 -9.73 11.26 2.73
CA ASP A 4 -10.74 10.20 2.76
C ASP A 4 -11.31 9.83 1.38
N TYR A 5 -11.07 10.65 0.35
CA TYR A 5 -11.62 10.50 -1.00
C TYR A 5 -10.58 10.07 -2.07
N GLU A 6 -9.43 9.53 -1.69
CA GLU A 6 -8.40 9.11 -2.66
C GLU A 6 -8.53 7.64 -3.12
N THR A 7 -8.06 7.37 -4.35
CA THR A 7 -7.99 6.02 -4.91
C THR A 7 -6.76 5.26 -4.39
N PRO A 8 -6.75 3.92 -4.44
CA PRO A 8 -5.57 3.14 -4.07
C PRO A 8 -4.30 3.58 -4.80
N PHE A 9 -4.41 3.92 -6.09
CA PHE A 9 -3.26 4.40 -6.87
C PHE A 9 -2.64 5.67 -6.29
N LYS A 10 -3.45 6.69 -5.97
CA LYS A 10 -2.93 7.97 -5.45
C LYS A 10 -2.24 7.77 -4.09
N LEU A 11 -2.88 7.03 -3.19
CA LEU A 11 -2.34 6.74 -1.86
C LEU A 11 -1.04 5.93 -1.93
N ALA A 12 -1.03 4.87 -2.74
CA ALA A 12 0.15 4.03 -2.92
C ALA A 12 1.30 4.78 -3.59
N LYS A 13 1.01 5.64 -4.59
CA LYS A 13 2.02 6.48 -5.27
C LYS A 13 2.58 7.56 -4.34
N LYS A 14 1.76 8.15 -3.48
CA LYS A 14 2.20 9.16 -2.50
C LYS A 14 3.23 8.63 -1.52
N TYR A 15 3.03 7.41 -1.00
CA TYR A 15 3.89 6.83 0.02
C TYR A 15 4.88 5.78 -0.50
N MET A 16 4.75 5.37 -1.77
CA MET A 16 5.52 4.29 -2.40
C MET A 16 5.49 2.97 -1.59
N VAL A 17 4.34 2.67 -0.99
CA VAL A 17 4.10 1.43 -0.24
C VAL A 17 2.75 0.81 -0.60
N TRP A 18 2.65 -0.50 -0.39
CA TRP A 18 1.41 -1.24 -0.60
C TRP A 18 1.16 -2.25 0.50
N VAL A 19 -0.10 -2.40 0.90
CA VAL A 19 -0.50 -3.44 1.85
C VAL A 19 -1.16 -4.59 1.10
N SER A 20 -0.55 -5.77 1.18
CA SER A 20 -1.07 -6.98 0.54
C SER A 20 -2.36 -7.47 1.22
N ARG A 21 -3.07 -8.42 0.58
CA ARG A 21 -4.30 -9.01 1.15
C ARG A 21 -4.06 -9.68 2.51
N SER A 22 -2.88 -10.22 2.74
CA SER A 22 -2.44 -10.81 4.01
C SER A 22 -2.03 -9.75 5.06
N GLY A 23 -2.10 -8.47 4.71
CA GLY A 23 -1.76 -7.34 5.58
C GLY A 23 -0.26 -7.10 5.75
N LEU A 24 0.58 -7.66 4.86
CA LEU A 24 2.00 -7.32 4.81
C LEU A 24 2.18 -5.98 4.12
N LEU A 25 2.95 -5.08 4.73
CA LEU A 25 3.38 -3.83 4.11
C LEU A 25 4.59 -4.10 3.21
N HIS A 26 4.53 -3.69 1.96
CA HIS A 26 5.59 -3.80 0.97
C HIS A 26 6.04 -2.41 0.53
N GLU A 27 7.35 -2.27 0.30
CA GLU A 27 7.90 -1.14 -0.42
C GLU A 27 7.74 -1.36 -1.93
N LEU A 28 7.26 -0.33 -2.63
CA LEU A 28 7.09 -0.34 -4.08
C LEU A 28 8.33 0.24 -4.76
N THR A 29 8.76 -0.37 -5.86
CA THR A 29 9.75 0.17 -6.78
C THR A 29 9.09 0.92 -7.93
N SER A 30 7.94 0.42 -8.40
CA SER A 30 7.15 1.10 -9.42
C SER A 30 5.65 0.86 -9.21
N ILE A 31 4.85 1.79 -9.74
CA ILE A 31 3.40 1.74 -9.74
C ILE A 31 2.85 2.38 -11.01
N GLU A 32 1.98 1.65 -11.69
CA GLU A 32 1.37 2.04 -12.96
C GLU A 32 -0.14 1.86 -12.90
N LEU A 33 -0.88 2.76 -13.54
CA LEU A 33 -2.31 2.63 -13.73
C LEU A 33 -2.60 2.18 -15.17
N LYS A 34 -3.14 0.98 -15.33
CA LYS A 34 -3.62 0.44 -16.61
C LYS A 34 -5.14 0.36 -16.60
N GLY A 35 -5.78 1.41 -17.13
CA GLY A 35 -7.24 1.56 -17.10
C GLY A 35 -7.77 1.60 -15.66
N ARG A 36 -8.55 0.59 -15.27
CA ARG A 36 -9.12 0.46 -13.91
C ARG A 36 -8.24 -0.38 -12.97
N THR A 37 -7.09 -0.85 -13.42
CA THR A 37 -6.20 -1.74 -12.65
C THR A 37 -4.89 -1.04 -12.35
N VAL A 38 -4.44 -1.17 -11.11
CA VAL A 38 -3.13 -0.73 -10.63
C VAL A 38 -2.19 -1.92 -10.68
N ILE A 39 -1.07 -1.76 -11.39
CA ILE A 39 0.02 -2.73 -11.43
C ILE A 39 1.19 -2.15 -10.63
N MET A 40 1.74 -2.93 -9.72
CA MET A 40 2.78 -2.49 -8.81
C MET A 40 3.89 -3.52 -8.76
N HIS A 41 5.12 -3.04 -8.75
CA HIS A 41 6.29 -3.86 -8.52
C HIS A 41 6.80 -3.56 -7.11
N SER A 42 6.92 -4.61 -6.31
CA SER A 42 7.49 -4.49 -4.98
C SER A 42 9.00 -4.71 -5.03
N LYS A 43 9.71 -4.11 -4.08
CA LYS A 43 11.16 -4.30 -3.90
C LYS A 43 11.55 -5.76 -3.66
N CYS A 44 10.64 -6.57 -3.12
CA CYS A 44 10.87 -8.00 -2.93
C CYS A 44 10.61 -8.85 -4.19
N GLY A 45 10.45 -8.24 -5.36
CA GLY A 45 10.28 -8.91 -6.65
C GLY A 45 8.84 -9.36 -6.96
N GLN A 46 7.88 -9.10 -6.08
CA GLN A 46 6.48 -9.47 -6.35
C GLN A 46 5.81 -8.43 -7.25
N ILE A 47 5.05 -8.92 -8.23
CA ILE A 47 4.14 -8.14 -9.06
C ILE A 47 2.76 -8.20 -8.42
N LEU A 48 2.23 -7.05 -8.03
CA LEU A 48 0.96 -6.90 -7.35
C LEU A 48 -0.04 -6.24 -8.31
N LYS A 49 -1.27 -6.76 -8.34
CA LYS A 49 -2.37 -6.20 -9.13
C LYS A 49 -3.54 -5.89 -8.21
N ALA A 50 -4.14 -4.72 -8.37
CA ALA A 50 -5.29 -4.29 -7.59
C ALA A 50 -6.24 -3.45 -8.43
N SER A 51 -7.53 -3.45 -8.11
CA SER A 51 -8.47 -2.53 -8.74
C SER A 51 -8.28 -1.11 -8.19
N ASN A 52 -8.36 -0.11 -9.07
CA ASN A 52 -8.29 1.31 -8.69
C ASN A 52 -9.64 1.83 -8.16
N SER A 53 -10.39 1.00 -7.43
CA SER A 53 -11.69 1.34 -6.87
C SER A 53 -11.55 2.00 -5.50
N ARG A 54 -12.27 3.10 -5.31
CA ARG A 54 -12.31 3.89 -4.07
C ARG A 54 -12.92 3.12 -2.89
N ARG A 55 -13.81 2.16 -3.19
CA ARG A 55 -14.50 1.30 -2.21
C ARG A 55 -13.77 -0.02 -1.96
N SER A 56 -12.62 -0.24 -2.60
CA SER A 56 -11.85 -1.46 -2.42
C SER A 56 -11.30 -1.59 -1.00
N ARG A 57 -11.07 -2.84 -0.57
CA ARG A 57 -10.35 -3.14 0.68
C ARG A 57 -9.01 -2.41 0.71
N ALA A 58 -8.26 -2.41 -0.39
CA ALA A 58 -6.97 -1.76 -0.49
C ALA A 58 -7.07 -0.25 -0.23
N ALA A 59 -8.06 0.43 -0.82
CA ALA A 59 -8.29 1.85 -0.58
C ALA A 59 -8.55 2.12 0.90
N ARG A 60 -9.43 1.34 1.54
CA ARG A 60 -9.73 1.48 2.97
C ARG A 60 -8.48 1.30 3.84
N TRP A 61 -7.69 0.27 3.55
CA TRP A 61 -6.47 -0.03 4.31
C TRP A 61 -5.41 1.05 4.17
N LEU A 62 -5.20 1.58 2.96
CA LEU A 62 -4.25 2.66 2.74
C LEU A 62 -4.69 3.97 3.39
N ARG A 63 -6.00 4.31 3.36
CA ARG A 63 -6.53 5.50 4.04
C ARG A 63 -6.33 5.46 5.54
N HIS A 64 -6.67 4.34 6.17
CA HIS A 64 -6.44 4.17 7.60
C HIS A 64 -5.00 3.77 7.94
N LYS A 65 -4.15 3.63 6.91
CA LYS A 65 -2.75 3.25 7.01
C LYS A 65 -2.53 1.97 7.82
N TRP A 66 -3.42 1.00 7.65
CA TRP A 66 -3.39 -0.27 8.38
C TRP A 66 -2.43 -1.26 7.77
N TYR A 67 -1.64 -1.93 8.61
CA TYR A 67 -0.84 -3.09 8.22
C TYR A 67 -0.65 -4.01 9.43
N TYR A 68 -0.37 -5.30 9.22
CA TYR A 68 -0.05 -6.21 10.33
C TYR A 68 1.45 -6.27 10.62
N LYS A 69 2.27 -6.35 9.57
CA LYS A 69 3.72 -6.37 9.70
C LYS A 69 4.40 -5.93 8.41
N PRO A 70 5.60 -5.32 8.48
CA PRO A 70 6.38 -5.03 7.29
C PRO A 70 6.93 -6.32 6.66
N CYS A 71 7.06 -6.31 5.33
CA CYS A 71 7.66 -7.41 4.60
C CYS A 71 9.16 -7.47 4.91
N LYS A 72 9.61 -8.58 5.51
CA LYS A 72 11.03 -8.82 5.84
C LYS A 72 11.96 -8.71 4.63
N ARG A 73 11.48 -9.13 3.45
CA ARG A 73 12.28 -9.10 2.20
C ARG A 73 12.41 -7.69 1.62
N CYS A 74 11.40 -6.84 1.79
CA CYS A 74 11.47 -5.45 1.33
C CYS A 74 12.50 -4.64 2.12
N LYS A 75 12.77 -5.02 3.38
CA LYS A 75 13.62 -4.24 4.31
C LYS A 75 13.24 -2.76 4.27
N ILE A 76 11.96 -2.48 4.56
CA ILE A 76 11.41 -1.13 4.46
C ILE A 76 12.16 -0.23 5.45
N PRO A 77 12.80 0.86 4.98
CA PRO A 77 13.50 1.78 5.87
C PRO A 77 12.56 2.44 6.86
N ASP A 78 13.06 2.74 8.06
CA ASP A 78 12.28 3.39 9.12
C ASP A 78 11.76 4.76 8.71
N GLU A 79 12.52 5.51 7.90
CA GLU A 79 12.06 6.78 7.34
C GLU A 79 10.74 6.61 6.58
N ARG A 80 10.66 5.61 5.70
CA ARG A 80 9.46 5.36 4.90
C ARG A 80 8.30 4.85 5.75
N LEU A 81 8.58 4.07 6.79
CA LEU A 81 7.56 3.66 7.78
C LEU A 81 7.00 4.86 8.54
N LYS A 82 7.87 5.81 8.94
CA LYS A 82 7.49 7.07 9.60
C LYS A 82 6.68 7.96 8.68
N SER A 83 7.10 8.14 7.42
CA SER A 83 6.35 8.93 6.42
C SER A 83 4.97 8.35 6.13
N PHE A 84 4.86 7.02 6.05
CA PHE A 84 3.56 6.36 5.94
C PHE A 84 2.73 6.61 7.19
N GLY A 85 3.34 6.53 8.39
CA GLY A 85 2.69 6.79 9.67
C GLY A 85 1.59 5.77 9.97
N GLY A 86 1.79 4.52 9.56
CA GLY A 86 0.76 3.50 9.61
C GLY A 86 0.52 2.91 10.99
N ARG A 87 -0.70 2.43 11.21
CA ARG A 87 -1.12 1.75 12.43
C ARG A 87 -0.97 0.23 12.26
N MET A 88 -0.13 -0.36 13.09
CA MET A 88 0.02 -1.81 13.17
C MET A 88 -1.23 -2.42 13.82
N LEU A 89 -1.95 -3.26 13.09
CA LEU A 89 -3.09 -4.03 13.61
C LEU A 89 -2.60 -5.35 14.22
N ARG A 90 -3.39 -5.92 15.13
CA ARG A 90 -3.20 -7.29 15.60
C ARG A 90 -4.03 -8.23 14.73
N LYS A 91 -3.45 -9.36 14.33
CA LYS A 91 -4.18 -10.42 13.65
C LYS A 91 -4.86 -11.24 14.75
N VAL A 92 -6.19 -11.14 14.82
CA VAL A 92 -7.03 -11.97 15.69
C VAL A 92 -7.13 -13.37 15.10
#